data_AF-A0A3M2CV24-F1
#
_entry.id   AF-A0A3M2CV24-F1
#
_cell.length_a   1.000
_cell.length_b   1.000
_cell.length_c   1.000
_cell.angle_alpha   90.00
_cell.angle_beta   90.00
_cell.angle_gamma   90.00
#
_symmetry.space_group_name_H-M   'P 1'
#
loop_
_entity.id
_entity.type
_entity.pdbx_description
1 polymer ?
#
loop_
_entity_poly.entity_id
_entity_poly.type
_entity_poly.pdbx_seq_one_letter_code
_entity_poly.pdbx_strand_id
1 'polypeptide(L)'
;MPRPRLIAILTLLLAPLAWATEPDTAGMDASELERAGLRAFAEGRYDDAEAYLNAQAEAAPESFEPWYNLAVVACAREDADLAVTCLQRAIILGFTDFRALSDDPDIACVRSSDFYQQTVTRWQEVLDARRAADLTVARRLVPSKWEERTIEPLKLEVISAHDSVSTDQCREEIEIIAAWAHTHLFPDLIAPGAVLDDPWVSIILPDRAEFARWAIAVFGPGARSGLSSIGGAYDHNRRRLVAQDLGATLRHELIHVLHWRDMSRLGQQHAPWIQEGLASLVEDYDLEDGWLVPVPSWRTNIVKRLNDSDRLTPIDRLAATPMDRFVMSRPLAQYAQSRAVMLFLLDRGKLSEFYRAYTESFDDDPTGLAALRRTLAMEQGELEKAYREWLDTLPMVAETGTDLPATLGIEIENGTGDGVRVTGLPPGSRERTGLRIGSFITAINGRPTRDLSELIRVLSDYLPGESVTLSHRRGRVHATSEVELLPRK
;
A
#
# COMPACT_ATOMS: atom_id res chain seq x y z
N MET A 1 -7.34 -18.41 -12.37
CA MET A 1 -8.31 -17.29 -12.55
C MET A 1 -9.73 -17.71 -12.17
N PRO A 2 -10.56 -16.86 -11.53
CA PRO A 2 -11.99 -17.13 -11.38
C PRO A 2 -12.68 -16.94 -12.73
N ARG A 3 -13.38 -17.96 -13.21
CA ARG A 3 -14.13 -17.89 -14.48
C ARG A 3 -15.32 -16.92 -14.33
N PRO A 4 -15.55 -15.98 -15.27
CA PRO A 4 -16.80 -15.27 -15.32
C PRO A 4 -17.89 -16.25 -15.77
N ARG A 5 -18.82 -16.60 -14.88
CA ARG A 5 -20.09 -17.21 -15.27
C ARG A 5 -21.10 -16.08 -15.52
N LEU A 6 -21.25 -15.70 -16.79
CA LEU A 6 -22.37 -14.88 -17.24
C LEU A 6 -23.14 -15.62 -18.35
N ILE A 7 -24.45 -15.58 -18.19
CA ILE A 7 -25.50 -16.31 -18.90
C ILE A 7 -25.38 -16.10 -20.41
N ALA A 8 -25.27 -17.20 -21.16
CA ALA A 8 -25.26 -17.20 -22.61
C ALA A 8 -26.66 -16.85 -23.16
N ILE A 9 -26.80 -15.69 -23.81
CA ILE A 9 -27.80 -15.51 -24.85
C ILE A 9 -27.15 -15.95 -26.16
N LEU A 10 -27.60 -17.12 -26.63
CA LEU A 10 -27.14 -17.75 -27.85
C LEU A 10 -27.69 -16.98 -29.06
N THR A 11 -26.89 -16.10 -29.66
CA THR A 11 -27.12 -15.63 -31.03
C THR A 11 -26.07 -16.26 -31.94
N LEU A 12 -26.49 -17.33 -32.63
CA LEU A 12 -25.76 -17.91 -33.75
C LEU A 12 -25.71 -16.88 -34.89
N LEU A 13 -24.55 -16.23 -35.05
CA LEU A 13 -24.19 -15.50 -36.26
C LEU A 13 -23.10 -16.29 -36.97
N LEU A 14 -23.45 -16.87 -38.11
CA LEU A 14 -22.49 -17.36 -39.11
C LEU A 14 -21.69 -16.15 -39.62
N ALA A 15 -20.47 -16.00 -39.12
CA ALA A 15 -19.51 -15.04 -39.67
C ALA A 15 -18.76 -15.66 -40.86
N PRO A 16 -18.49 -14.89 -41.93
CA PRO A 16 -17.66 -15.35 -43.04
C PRO A 16 -16.21 -15.49 -42.57
N LEU A 17 -15.45 -16.42 -43.17
CA LEU A 17 -13.99 -16.48 -43.02
C LEU A 17 -13.39 -15.14 -43.47
N ALA A 18 -13.16 -14.23 -42.54
CA ALA A 18 -12.27 -13.10 -42.72
C ALA A 18 -10.83 -13.62 -42.58
N TRP A 19 -9.95 -13.28 -43.53
CA TRP A 19 -8.51 -13.41 -43.29
C TRP A 19 -8.16 -12.60 -42.05
N ALA A 20 -7.56 -13.25 -41.04
CA ALA A 20 -7.08 -12.57 -39.85
C ALA A 20 -6.00 -11.56 -40.27
N THR A 21 -6.34 -10.29 -40.20
CA THR A 21 -5.35 -9.21 -40.26
C THR A 21 -4.52 -9.26 -38.99
N GLU A 22 -3.19 -9.11 -39.09
CA GLU A 22 -2.33 -9.02 -37.91
C GLU A 22 -2.89 -7.99 -36.91
N PRO A 23 -2.88 -8.29 -35.60
CA PRO A 23 -3.37 -7.37 -34.59
C PRO A 23 -2.57 -6.07 -34.63
N ASP A 24 -3.28 -4.94 -34.65
CA ASP A 24 -2.65 -3.62 -34.59
C ASP A 24 -2.12 -3.36 -33.17
N THR A 25 -0.79 -3.33 -33.04
CA THR A 25 -0.07 -3.04 -31.80
C THR A 25 0.53 -1.63 -31.81
N ALA A 26 0.40 -0.90 -32.92
CA ALA A 26 1.14 0.33 -33.14
C ALA A 26 0.65 1.45 -32.20
N GLY A 27 1.58 2.03 -31.46
CA GLY A 27 1.31 3.17 -30.56
C GLY A 27 0.65 2.80 -29.24
N MET A 28 0.41 1.52 -28.97
CA MET A 28 -0.09 1.04 -27.68
C MET A 28 1.02 1.00 -26.64
N ASP A 29 0.70 1.36 -25.39
CA ASP A 29 1.61 1.14 -24.26
C ASP A 29 1.55 -0.30 -23.72
N ALA A 30 2.46 -0.66 -22.82
CA ALA A 30 2.54 -2.01 -22.26
C ALA A 30 1.24 -2.45 -21.54
N SER A 31 0.52 -1.54 -20.88
CA SER A 31 -0.73 -1.84 -20.18
C SER A 31 -1.90 -2.03 -21.15
N GLU A 32 -1.93 -1.26 -22.25
CA GLU A 32 -2.88 -1.45 -23.33
C GLU A 32 -2.65 -2.80 -24.05
N LEU A 33 -1.40 -3.15 -24.30
CA LEU A 33 -1.01 -4.42 -24.91
C LEU A 33 -1.40 -5.61 -24.03
N GLU A 34 -1.16 -5.53 -22.72
CA GLU A 34 -1.60 -6.54 -21.77
C GLU A 34 -3.13 -6.76 -21.82
N ARG A 35 -3.91 -5.68 -21.71
CA ARG A 35 -5.38 -5.75 -21.73
C ARG A 35 -5.90 -6.34 -23.04
N ALA A 36 -5.27 -6.01 -24.17
CA ALA A 36 -5.63 -6.57 -25.47
C ALA A 36 -5.27 -8.06 -25.56
N GLY A 37 -4.08 -8.45 -25.09
CA GLY A 37 -3.63 -9.85 -25.05
C GLY A 37 -4.53 -10.74 -24.20
N LEU A 38 -4.84 -10.31 -22.97
CA LEU A 38 -5.74 -11.04 -22.06
C LEU A 38 -7.17 -11.16 -22.64
N ARG A 39 -7.65 -10.12 -23.32
CA ARG A 39 -8.95 -10.16 -24.01
C ARG A 39 -8.94 -11.15 -25.18
N ALA A 40 -7.91 -11.10 -26.02
CA ALA A 40 -7.76 -12.03 -27.14
C ALA A 40 -7.70 -13.48 -26.65
N PHE A 41 -6.96 -13.74 -25.56
CA PHE A 41 -6.92 -15.06 -24.93
C PHE A 41 -8.30 -15.52 -24.45
N ALA A 42 -9.04 -14.65 -23.74
CA ALA A 42 -10.39 -14.96 -23.27
C ALA A 42 -11.40 -15.25 -24.41
N GLU A 43 -11.17 -14.67 -25.58
CA GLU A 43 -11.95 -14.91 -26.81
C GLU A 43 -11.48 -16.14 -27.60
N GLY A 44 -10.43 -16.84 -27.14
CA GLY A 44 -9.84 -18.00 -27.83
C GLY A 44 -8.97 -17.64 -29.04
N ARG A 45 -8.63 -16.36 -29.22
CA ARG A 45 -7.75 -15.87 -30.30
C ARG A 45 -6.29 -15.95 -29.86
N TYR A 46 -5.76 -17.16 -29.80
CA TYR A 46 -4.42 -17.40 -29.22
C TYR A 46 -3.26 -16.79 -30.02
N ASP A 47 -3.33 -16.77 -31.36
CA ASP A 47 -2.32 -16.11 -32.20
C ASP A 47 -2.28 -14.59 -31.92
N ASP A 48 -3.46 -13.95 -31.79
CA ASP A 48 -3.55 -12.53 -31.48
C ASP A 48 -3.06 -12.24 -30.06
N ALA A 49 -3.42 -13.10 -29.09
CA ALA A 49 -2.95 -12.99 -27.72
C ALA A 49 -1.42 -13.04 -27.64
N GLU A 50 -0.81 -14.01 -28.32
CA GLU A 50 0.64 -14.14 -28.42
C GLU A 50 1.29 -12.91 -29.05
N ALA A 51 0.73 -12.37 -30.14
CA ALA A 51 1.26 -11.17 -30.78
C ALA A 51 1.21 -9.94 -29.85
N TYR A 52 0.10 -9.70 -29.15
CA TYR A 52 -0.01 -8.61 -28.17
C TYR A 52 0.97 -8.78 -27.00
N LEU A 53 1.12 -9.99 -26.48
CA LEU A 53 2.01 -10.25 -25.34
C LEU A 53 3.50 -10.19 -25.72
N ASN A 54 3.86 -10.58 -26.95
CA ASN A 54 5.22 -10.36 -27.47
C ASN A 54 5.52 -8.86 -27.63
N ALA A 55 4.59 -8.09 -28.18
CA ALA A 55 4.72 -6.63 -28.24
C ALA A 55 4.81 -6.01 -26.83
N GLN A 56 4.06 -6.53 -25.85
CA GLN A 56 4.20 -6.12 -24.44
C GLN A 56 5.60 -6.42 -23.91
N ALA A 57 6.15 -7.61 -24.19
CA ALA A 57 7.51 -7.99 -23.78
C ALA A 57 8.59 -7.08 -24.42
N GLU A 58 8.38 -6.58 -25.63
CA GLU A 58 9.27 -5.60 -26.27
C GLU A 58 9.13 -4.21 -25.63
N ALA A 59 7.90 -3.79 -25.31
CA ALA A 59 7.63 -2.51 -24.68
C ALA A 59 8.10 -2.43 -23.22
N ALA A 60 8.11 -3.55 -22.50
CA ALA A 60 8.52 -3.68 -21.10
C ALA A 60 9.47 -4.88 -20.90
N PRO A 61 10.72 -4.81 -21.39
CA PRO A 61 11.65 -5.95 -21.43
C PRO A 61 12.08 -6.47 -20.06
N GLU A 62 11.90 -5.68 -19.00
CA GLU A 62 12.15 -6.08 -17.62
C GLU A 62 10.95 -6.73 -16.92
N SER A 63 9.75 -6.72 -17.52
CA SER A 63 8.55 -7.32 -16.91
C SER A 63 8.51 -8.83 -17.14
N PHE A 64 8.22 -9.58 -16.08
CA PHE A 64 7.97 -11.02 -16.18
C PHE A 64 6.55 -11.34 -16.67
N GLU A 65 5.60 -10.42 -16.50
CA GLU A 65 4.16 -10.63 -16.76
C GLU A 65 3.87 -11.13 -18.17
N PRO A 66 4.37 -10.50 -19.25
CA PRO A 66 4.11 -11.01 -20.60
C PRO A 66 4.63 -12.43 -20.79
N TRP A 67 5.75 -12.80 -20.16
CA TRP A 67 6.31 -14.15 -20.27
C TRP A 67 5.51 -15.19 -19.50
N TYR A 68 4.94 -14.84 -18.34
CA TYR A 68 4.03 -15.74 -17.64
C TYR A 68 2.73 -15.94 -18.46
N ASN A 69 2.17 -14.86 -18.99
CA ASN A 69 0.98 -14.92 -19.83
C ASN A 69 1.23 -15.67 -21.14
N LEU A 70 2.42 -15.54 -21.76
CA LEU A 70 2.81 -16.35 -22.92
C LEU A 70 2.91 -17.84 -22.58
N ALA A 71 3.36 -18.19 -21.37
CA ALA A 71 3.34 -19.59 -20.92
C ALA A 71 1.91 -20.14 -20.83
N VAL A 72 0.97 -19.34 -20.35
CA VAL A 72 -0.47 -19.66 -20.35
C VAL A 72 -1.00 -19.85 -21.78
N VAL A 73 -0.69 -18.93 -22.70
CA VAL A 73 -1.08 -19.05 -24.12
C VAL A 73 -0.51 -20.33 -24.74
N ALA A 74 0.77 -20.63 -24.50
CA ALA A 74 1.43 -21.83 -25.01
C ALA A 74 0.80 -23.12 -24.46
N CYS A 75 0.47 -23.18 -23.15
CA CYS A 75 -0.26 -24.32 -22.59
C CYS A 75 -1.64 -24.49 -23.23
N ALA A 76 -2.38 -23.40 -23.47
CA ALA A 76 -3.69 -23.47 -24.15
C ALA A 76 -3.59 -23.97 -25.60
N ARG A 77 -2.42 -23.81 -26.24
CA ARG A 77 -2.10 -24.33 -27.57
C ARG A 77 -1.50 -25.74 -27.55
N GLU A 78 -1.43 -26.37 -26.39
CA GLU A 78 -0.79 -27.69 -26.18
C GLU A 78 0.71 -27.70 -26.52
N ASP A 79 1.38 -26.54 -26.47
CA ASP A 79 2.82 -26.40 -26.67
C ASP A 79 3.56 -26.31 -25.32
N ALA A 80 3.81 -27.47 -24.72
CA ALA A 80 4.45 -27.56 -23.41
C ALA A 80 5.92 -27.07 -23.42
N ASP A 81 6.64 -27.24 -24.53
CA ASP A 81 8.06 -26.83 -24.63
C ASP A 81 8.19 -25.31 -24.68
N LEU A 82 7.31 -24.65 -25.46
CA LEU A 82 7.22 -23.19 -25.45
C LEU A 82 6.77 -22.68 -24.09
N ALA A 83 5.77 -23.32 -23.47
CA ALA A 83 5.30 -22.93 -22.14
C ALA A 83 6.41 -22.97 -21.08
N VAL A 84 7.23 -24.02 -21.07
CA VAL A 84 8.41 -24.13 -20.19
C VAL A 84 9.42 -23.02 -20.48
N THR A 85 9.68 -22.70 -21.75
CA THR A 85 10.61 -21.64 -22.15
C THR A 85 10.13 -20.26 -21.68
N CYS A 86 8.84 -19.95 -21.86
CA CYS A 86 8.23 -18.72 -21.39
C CYS A 86 8.25 -18.62 -19.86
N LEU A 87 7.93 -19.71 -19.14
CA LEU A 87 7.97 -19.74 -17.69
C LEU A 87 9.39 -19.56 -17.13
N GLN A 88 10.40 -20.20 -17.75
CA GLN A 88 11.81 -19.97 -17.44
C GLN A 88 12.17 -18.48 -17.51
N ARG A 89 11.73 -17.84 -18.60
CA ARG A 89 11.97 -16.40 -18.81
C ARG A 89 11.26 -15.54 -17.77
N ALA A 90 10.02 -15.87 -17.41
CA ALA A 90 9.29 -15.18 -16.35
C ALA A 90 10.02 -15.27 -14.99
N ILE A 91 10.50 -16.45 -14.60
CA ILE A 91 11.27 -16.63 -13.35
C ILE A 91 12.57 -15.82 -13.37
N ILE A 92 13.30 -15.83 -14.49
CA ILE A 92 14.53 -15.03 -14.65
C ILE A 92 14.24 -13.52 -14.49
N LEU A 93 13.10 -13.05 -14.99
CA LEU A 93 12.71 -11.64 -14.92
C LEU A 93 12.10 -11.23 -13.58
N GLY A 94 11.70 -12.18 -12.74
CA GLY A 94 11.35 -11.94 -11.34
C GLY A 94 10.03 -12.55 -10.86
N PHE A 95 9.41 -13.44 -11.63
CA PHE A 95 8.26 -14.19 -11.15
C PHE A 95 8.63 -15.03 -9.91
N THR A 96 7.91 -14.79 -8.80
CA THR A 96 8.19 -15.37 -7.48
C THR A 96 6.93 -15.76 -6.71
N ASP A 97 5.81 -15.98 -7.41
CA ASP A 97 4.58 -16.46 -6.79
C ASP A 97 4.48 -17.99 -6.87
N PHE A 98 4.77 -18.65 -5.75
CA PHE A 98 4.73 -20.11 -5.68
C PHE A 98 3.32 -20.68 -5.86
N ARG A 99 2.30 -19.96 -5.39
CA ARG A 99 0.91 -20.43 -5.45
C ARG A 99 0.40 -20.33 -6.87
N ALA A 100 0.66 -19.21 -7.55
CA ALA A 100 0.36 -19.10 -8.98
C ALA A 100 1.09 -20.20 -9.77
N LEU A 101 2.36 -20.51 -9.42
CA LEU A 101 3.09 -21.61 -10.06
C LEU A 101 2.43 -22.99 -9.84
N SER A 102 1.94 -23.25 -8.63
CA SER A 102 1.47 -24.57 -8.20
C SER A 102 0.00 -24.83 -8.47
N ASP A 103 -0.83 -23.80 -8.38
CA ASP A 103 -2.28 -23.91 -8.35
C ASP A 103 -2.93 -23.46 -9.65
N ASP A 104 -2.30 -22.58 -10.44
CA ASP A 104 -2.89 -22.04 -11.67
C ASP A 104 -3.08 -23.16 -12.73
N PRO A 105 -4.34 -23.53 -13.05
CA PRO A 105 -4.61 -24.60 -14.01
C PRO A 105 -4.16 -24.25 -15.43
N ASP A 106 -4.04 -22.97 -15.76
CA ASP A 106 -3.75 -22.51 -17.11
C ASP A 106 -2.28 -22.76 -17.51
N ILE A 107 -1.41 -23.06 -16.53
CA ILE A 107 -0.02 -23.51 -16.75
C ILE A 107 0.20 -24.98 -16.40
N ALA A 108 -0.87 -25.77 -16.20
CA ALA A 108 -0.74 -27.16 -15.74
C ALA A 108 0.13 -28.04 -16.68
N CYS A 109 0.23 -27.68 -17.96
CA CYS A 109 1.03 -28.40 -18.95
C CYS A 109 2.53 -28.42 -18.62
N VAL A 110 3.06 -27.42 -17.88
CA VAL A 110 4.48 -27.37 -17.52
C VAL A 110 4.85 -28.28 -16.35
N ARG A 111 3.86 -28.75 -15.57
CA ARG A 111 4.10 -29.40 -14.27
C ARG A 111 4.77 -30.76 -14.39
N SER A 112 4.64 -31.44 -15.53
CA SER A 112 5.34 -32.71 -15.81
C SER A 112 6.78 -32.51 -16.28
N SER A 113 7.22 -31.29 -16.56
CA SER A 113 8.58 -31.02 -17.03
C SER A 113 9.62 -31.18 -15.91
N ASP A 114 10.81 -31.64 -16.28
CA ASP A 114 11.96 -31.69 -15.36
C ASP A 114 12.30 -30.31 -14.81
N PHE A 115 12.16 -29.26 -15.64
CA PHE A 115 12.36 -27.88 -15.23
C PHE A 115 11.46 -27.52 -14.05
N TYR A 116 10.14 -27.72 -14.18
CA TYR A 116 9.19 -27.40 -13.12
C TYR A 116 9.49 -28.15 -11.82
N GLN A 117 9.71 -29.47 -11.92
CA GLN A 117 9.98 -30.31 -10.75
C GLN A 117 11.25 -29.86 -9.99
N GLN A 118 12.30 -29.49 -10.72
CA GLN A 118 13.53 -28.96 -10.13
C GLN A 118 13.31 -27.57 -9.51
N THR A 119 12.59 -26.67 -10.20
CA THR A 119 12.30 -25.31 -9.72
C THR A 119 11.50 -25.32 -8.44
N VAL A 120 10.41 -26.10 -8.37
CA VAL A 120 9.58 -26.20 -7.16
C VAL A 120 10.35 -26.80 -5.99
N THR A 121 11.16 -27.84 -6.23
CA THR A 121 12.01 -28.45 -5.18
C THR A 121 13.04 -27.46 -4.62
N ARG A 122 13.53 -26.55 -5.46
CA ARG A 122 14.57 -25.56 -5.11
C ARG A 122 14.00 -24.16 -5.00
N TRP A 123 12.71 -24.03 -4.68
CA TRP A 123 12.03 -22.75 -4.71
C TRP A 123 12.65 -21.70 -3.78
N GLN A 124 13.13 -22.13 -2.61
CA GLN A 124 13.84 -21.22 -1.70
C GLN A 124 15.10 -20.62 -2.33
N GLU A 125 15.84 -21.38 -3.14
CA GLU A 125 17.01 -20.85 -3.86
C GLU A 125 16.60 -19.80 -4.90
N VAL A 126 15.42 -19.95 -5.53
CA VAL A 126 14.85 -18.95 -6.44
C VAL A 126 14.53 -17.67 -5.67
N LEU A 127 13.89 -17.78 -4.50
CA LEU A 127 13.56 -16.64 -3.65
C LEU A 127 14.81 -15.93 -3.13
N ASP A 128 15.84 -16.66 -2.71
CA ASP A 128 17.11 -16.09 -2.23
C ASP A 128 17.89 -15.40 -3.34
N ALA A 129 17.94 -16.01 -4.54
CA ALA A 129 18.55 -15.39 -5.71
C ALA A 129 17.81 -14.10 -6.09
N ARG A 130 16.47 -14.10 -6.04
CA ARG A 130 15.67 -12.90 -6.30
C ARG A 130 15.90 -11.82 -5.25
N ARG A 131 15.85 -12.16 -3.95
CA ARG A 131 16.15 -11.25 -2.83
C ARG A 131 17.49 -10.55 -3.03
N ALA A 132 18.54 -11.29 -3.39
CA ALA A 132 19.87 -10.72 -3.63
C ALA A 132 19.89 -9.74 -4.83
N ALA A 133 19.18 -10.06 -5.90
CA ALA A 133 19.03 -9.17 -7.05
C ALA A 133 18.25 -7.89 -6.69
N ASP A 134 17.14 -8.01 -5.96
CA ASP A 134 16.33 -6.88 -5.53
C ASP A 134 17.07 -5.94 -4.58
N LEU A 135 17.80 -6.48 -3.61
CA LEU A 135 18.66 -5.69 -2.71
C LEU A 135 19.71 -4.90 -3.49
N THR A 136 20.26 -5.47 -4.56
CA THR A 136 21.23 -4.77 -5.43
C THR A 136 20.59 -3.57 -6.13
N VAL A 137 19.33 -3.69 -6.58
CA VAL A 137 18.58 -2.59 -7.18
C VAL A 137 18.19 -1.55 -6.13
N ALA A 138 17.68 -2.00 -4.99
CA ALA A 138 17.20 -1.14 -3.93
C ALA A 138 18.30 -0.25 -3.33
N ARG A 139 19.53 -0.77 -3.17
CA ARG A 139 20.72 0.02 -2.77
C ARG A 139 21.05 1.17 -3.74
N ARG A 140 20.68 1.06 -5.02
CA ARG A 140 20.89 2.14 -6.01
C ARG A 140 19.85 3.25 -5.89
N LEU A 141 18.69 2.95 -5.32
CA LEU A 141 17.62 3.91 -5.10
C LEU A 141 17.88 4.79 -3.87
N VAL A 142 18.77 4.35 -2.97
CA VAL A 142 19.26 5.10 -1.81
C VAL A 142 20.78 5.29 -1.94
N PRO A 143 21.26 6.23 -2.77
CA PRO A 143 22.69 6.41 -3.04
C PRO A 143 23.48 7.02 -1.87
N SER A 144 22.80 7.60 -0.88
CA SER A 144 23.42 8.06 0.36
C SER A 144 23.94 6.90 1.22
N LYS A 145 24.58 7.15 2.36
CA LYS A 145 24.93 6.06 3.27
C LYS A 145 23.63 5.48 3.85
N TRP A 146 23.34 4.22 3.55
CA TRP A 146 22.14 3.52 4.00
C TRP A 146 22.39 2.60 5.21
N GLU A 147 21.30 2.25 5.88
CA GLU A 147 21.20 1.20 6.89
C GLU A 147 20.30 0.07 6.34
N GLU A 148 20.60 -1.18 6.70
CA GLU A 148 19.81 -2.35 6.28
C GLU A 148 19.27 -3.11 7.49
N ARG A 149 18.03 -3.58 7.42
CA ARG A 149 17.42 -4.46 8.43
C ARG A 149 16.57 -5.53 7.75
N THR A 150 16.75 -6.77 8.19
CA THR A 150 15.93 -7.90 7.76
C THR A 150 14.86 -8.18 8.82
N ILE A 151 13.60 -8.30 8.39
CA ILE A 151 12.48 -8.75 9.22
C ILE A 151 12.05 -10.12 8.69
N GLU A 152 12.78 -11.15 9.11
CA GLU A 152 12.64 -12.53 8.62
C GLU A 152 11.21 -13.08 8.74
N PRO A 153 10.49 -12.91 9.88
CA PRO A 153 9.13 -13.45 10.03
C PRO A 153 8.11 -12.87 9.05
N LEU A 154 8.43 -11.74 8.42
CA LEU A 154 7.61 -11.09 7.40
C LEU A 154 8.27 -11.12 6.02
N LYS A 155 9.45 -11.71 5.86
CA LYS A 155 10.28 -11.63 4.65
C LYS A 155 10.37 -10.21 4.08
N LEU A 156 10.74 -9.26 4.93
CA LEU A 156 10.94 -7.87 4.54
C LEU A 156 12.41 -7.51 4.64
N GLU A 157 12.90 -6.78 3.64
CA GLU A 157 14.22 -6.15 3.66
C GLU A 157 14.06 -4.63 3.66
N VAL A 158 14.49 -3.98 4.73
CA VAL A 158 14.43 -2.53 4.87
C VAL A 158 15.79 -1.94 4.49
N ILE A 159 15.79 -1.03 3.51
CA ILE A 159 16.94 -0.22 3.11
C ILE A 159 16.58 1.25 3.34
N SER A 160 17.31 1.91 4.23
CA SER A 160 16.95 3.23 4.75
C SER A 160 18.09 4.23 4.60
N ALA A 161 17.78 5.42 4.08
CA ALA A 161 18.68 6.58 4.05
C ALA A 161 18.87 7.20 5.44
N HIS A 162 18.02 6.85 6.39
CA HIS A 162 18.01 7.40 7.73
C HIS A 162 19.06 6.72 8.61
N ASP A 163 19.42 7.36 9.72
CA ASP A 163 20.42 6.80 10.62
C ASP A 163 19.94 5.51 11.32
N SER A 164 20.87 4.80 11.97
CA SER A 164 20.59 3.50 12.60
C SER A 164 19.44 3.56 13.59
N VAL A 165 19.35 4.60 14.44
CA VAL A 165 18.31 4.67 15.47
C VAL A 165 16.94 4.86 14.84
N SER A 166 16.83 5.77 13.86
CA SER A 166 15.59 6.01 13.12
C SER A 166 15.15 4.75 12.36
N THR A 167 16.11 4.01 11.79
CA THR A 167 15.85 2.75 11.08
C THR A 167 15.44 1.61 12.02
N ASP A 168 16.04 1.52 13.21
CA ASP A 168 15.65 0.54 14.24
C ASP A 168 14.23 0.80 14.76
N GLN A 169 13.88 2.06 15.02
CA GLN A 169 12.52 2.46 15.39
C GLN A 169 11.50 2.13 14.29
N CYS A 170 11.87 2.38 13.03
CA CYS A 170 11.03 2.01 11.88
C CYS A 170 10.80 0.49 11.80
N ARG A 171 11.83 -0.32 12.05
CA ARG A 171 11.71 -1.79 12.08
C ARG A 171 10.70 -2.23 13.15
N GLU A 172 10.83 -1.69 14.36
CA GLU A 172 9.92 -1.99 15.49
C GLU A 172 8.48 -1.59 15.17
N GLU A 173 8.29 -0.44 14.54
CA GLU A 173 6.98 0.04 14.12
C GLU A 173 6.33 -0.86 13.04
N ILE A 174 7.11 -1.38 12.08
CA ILE A 174 6.64 -2.37 11.11
C ILE A 174 6.12 -3.62 11.81
N GLU A 175 6.83 -4.11 12.84
CA GLU A 175 6.43 -5.30 13.61
C GLU A 175 5.12 -5.05 14.39
N ILE A 176 4.94 -3.87 14.99
CA ILE A 176 3.70 -3.48 15.69
C ILE A 176 2.52 -3.48 14.71
N ILE A 177 2.67 -2.85 13.55
CA ILE A 177 1.60 -2.77 12.54
C ILE A 177 1.27 -4.15 12.00
N ALA A 178 2.28 -4.98 11.74
CA ALA A 178 2.08 -6.34 11.28
C ALA A 178 1.32 -7.19 12.33
N ALA A 179 1.66 -7.06 13.62
CA ALA A 179 0.95 -7.75 14.69
C ALA A 179 -0.52 -7.29 14.80
N TRP A 180 -0.78 -6.00 14.66
CA TRP A 180 -2.14 -5.45 14.59
C TRP A 180 -2.90 -6.00 13.37
N ALA A 181 -2.29 -5.99 12.20
CA ALA A 181 -2.90 -6.47 10.96
C ALA A 181 -3.21 -7.97 11.02
N HIS A 182 -2.33 -8.79 11.60
CA HIS A 182 -2.60 -10.20 11.86
C HIS A 182 -3.81 -10.41 12.77
N THR A 183 -3.91 -9.61 13.83
CA THR A 183 -4.99 -9.73 14.82
C THR A 183 -6.35 -9.34 14.23
N HIS A 184 -6.37 -8.29 13.40
CA HIS A 184 -7.63 -7.69 12.94
C HIS A 184 -8.05 -8.03 11.52
N LEU A 185 -7.11 -8.32 10.62
CA LEU A 185 -7.36 -8.38 9.18
C LEU A 185 -6.90 -9.71 8.57
N PHE A 186 -5.62 -10.07 8.73
CA PHE A 186 -4.98 -11.14 7.97
C PHE A 186 -4.42 -12.25 8.90
N PRO A 187 -5.28 -12.99 9.61
CA PRO A 187 -4.85 -13.96 10.62
C PRO A 187 -3.97 -15.08 10.04
N ASP A 188 -4.15 -15.42 8.76
CA ASP A 188 -3.40 -16.51 8.12
C ASP A 188 -2.00 -16.10 7.61
N LEU A 189 -1.64 -14.81 7.64
CA LEU A 189 -0.38 -14.33 7.09
C LEU A 189 0.82 -14.46 8.03
N ILE A 190 0.61 -14.47 9.35
CA ILE A 190 1.72 -14.39 10.32
C ILE A 190 1.81 -15.66 11.19
N ALA A 191 1.03 -16.70 10.86
CA ALA A 191 1.19 -18.01 11.47
C ALA A 191 2.59 -18.61 11.17
N PRO A 192 3.20 -19.39 12.10
CA PRO A 192 4.51 -20.00 11.87
C PRO A 192 4.57 -20.79 10.57
N GLY A 193 5.50 -20.42 9.68
CA GLY A 193 5.68 -21.05 8.36
C GLY A 193 4.73 -20.53 7.27
N ALA A 194 3.75 -19.67 7.59
CA ALA A 194 2.80 -19.16 6.61
C ALA A 194 3.47 -18.38 5.47
N VAL A 195 4.54 -17.63 5.76
CA VAL A 195 5.28 -16.84 4.76
C VAL A 195 6.43 -17.60 4.11
N LEU A 196 6.60 -18.90 4.40
CA LEU A 196 7.80 -19.64 3.97
C LEU A 196 7.96 -19.65 2.45
N ASP A 197 6.87 -19.68 1.69
CA ASP A 197 6.91 -19.61 0.23
C ASP A 197 6.65 -18.21 -0.34
N ASP A 198 6.44 -17.22 0.52
CA ASP A 198 6.21 -15.84 0.08
C ASP A 198 7.49 -15.21 -0.46
N PRO A 199 7.39 -14.33 -1.45
CA PRO A 199 8.51 -13.54 -1.91
C PRO A 199 8.96 -12.52 -0.86
N TRP A 200 10.26 -12.26 -0.87
CA TRP A 200 10.86 -11.14 -0.15
C TRP A 200 10.36 -9.82 -0.72
N VAL A 201 10.05 -8.86 0.15
CA VAL A 201 9.67 -7.50 -0.24
C VAL A 201 10.75 -6.52 0.19
N SER A 202 11.20 -5.70 -0.76
CA SER A 202 12.14 -4.61 -0.49
C SER A 202 11.38 -3.36 -0.06
N ILE A 203 11.58 -2.91 1.17
CA ILE A 203 11.11 -1.65 1.72
C ILE A 203 12.24 -0.63 1.59
N ILE A 204 12.03 0.39 0.78
CA ILE A 204 13.03 1.40 0.44
C ILE A 204 12.58 2.73 1.04
N LEU A 205 13.40 3.27 1.93
CA LEU A 205 13.14 4.48 2.71
C LEU A 205 14.18 5.55 2.34
N PRO A 206 14.08 6.15 1.15
CA PRO A 206 14.95 7.25 0.74
C PRO A 206 14.69 8.51 1.58
N ASP A 207 15.65 9.44 1.61
CA ASP A 207 15.34 10.80 2.08
C ASP A 207 14.37 11.50 1.12
N ARG A 208 13.72 12.60 1.57
CA ARG A 208 12.77 13.33 0.71
C ARG A 208 13.34 13.77 -0.65
N ALA A 209 14.63 14.09 -0.75
CA ALA A 209 15.23 14.53 -2.01
C ALA A 209 15.48 13.35 -2.96
N GLU A 210 15.92 12.21 -2.42
CA GLU A 210 16.04 10.92 -3.11
C GLU A 210 14.68 10.42 -3.56
N PHE A 211 13.68 10.41 -2.68
CA PHE A 211 12.30 10.07 -3.00
C PHE A 211 11.78 10.91 -4.17
N ALA A 212 11.99 12.23 -4.11
CA ALA A 212 11.50 13.11 -5.16
C ALA A 212 12.21 12.91 -6.51
N ARG A 213 13.43 12.36 -6.55
CA ARG A 213 14.08 11.94 -7.80
C ARG A 213 13.49 10.64 -8.32
N TRP A 214 13.30 9.66 -7.43
CA TRP A 214 12.67 8.39 -7.76
C TRP A 214 11.24 8.59 -8.29
N ALA A 215 10.42 9.39 -7.61
CA ALA A 215 9.04 9.65 -7.99
C ALA A 215 8.94 10.30 -9.39
N ILE A 216 9.84 11.24 -9.73
CA ILE A 216 9.91 11.81 -11.07
C ILE A 216 10.29 10.76 -12.12
N ALA A 217 11.25 9.88 -11.80
CA ALA A 217 11.70 8.85 -12.72
C ALA A 217 10.62 7.79 -12.99
N VAL A 218 9.79 7.45 -11.99
CA VAL A 218 8.76 6.40 -12.08
C VAL A 218 7.44 6.95 -12.61
N PHE A 219 6.96 8.08 -12.10
CA PHE A 219 5.63 8.62 -12.39
C PHE A 219 5.66 9.86 -13.28
N GLY A 220 6.85 10.30 -13.71
CA GLY A 220 7.05 11.48 -14.53
C GLY A 220 7.03 12.81 -13.74
N PRO A 221 7.23 13.94 -14.43
CA PRO A 221 7.36 15.26 -13.79
C PRO A 221 6.10 15.72 -13.03
N GLY A 222 4.92 15.19 -13.40
CA GLY A 222 3.63 15.51 -12.79
C GLY A 222 3.45 14.99 -11.36
N ALA A 223 4.28 14.04 -10.91
CA ALA A 223 4.21 13.41 -9.60
C ALA A 223 4.34 14.40 -8.41
N ARG A 224 4.87 15.60 -8.67
CA ARG A 224 5.04 16.69 -7.68
C ARG A 224 3.85 17.66 -7.59
N SER A 225 2.88 17.59 -8.49
CA SER A 225 1.89 18.66 -8.66
C SER A 225 0.53 18.31 -8.06
N GLY A 226 0.17 18.96 -6.94
CA GLY A 226 -1.21 19.04 -6.43
C GLY A 226 -1.49 18.32 -5.12
N LEU A 227 -2.76 18.35 -4.69
CA LEU A 227 -3.36 17.70 -3.51
C LEU A 227 -3.38 16.15 -3.58
N SER A 228 -2.68 15.58 -4.56
CA SER A 228 -2.61 14.16 -4.93
C SER A 228 -1.16 13.74 -5.19
N SER A 229 -0.20 14.34 -4.49
CA SER A 229 1.21 13.93 -4.54
C SER A 229 1.35 12.50 -4.03
N ILE A 230 1.99 11.64 -4.82
CA ILE A 230 2.30 10.26 -4.43
C ILE A 230 3.30 10.31 -3.28
N GLY A 231 2.87 9.90 -2.09
CA GLY A 231 3.73 9.88 -0.91
C GLY A 231 4.62 8.64 -0.84
N GLY A 232 4.11 7.52 -1.37
CA GLY A 232 4.78 6.25 -1.47
C GLY A 232 4.06 5.38 -2.49
N ALA A 233 4.63 4.21 -2.76
CA ALA A 233 3.97 3.19 -3.57
C ALA A 233 4.51 1.79 -3.25
N TYR A 234 3.61 0.83 -3.15
CA TYR A 234 3.90 -0.58 -3.27
C TYR A 234 3.65 -1.07 -4.70
N ASP A 235 4.72 -1.49 -5.36
CA ASP A 235 4.70 -2.22 -6.63
C ASP A 235 4.68 -3.71 -6.32
N HIS A 236 3.50 -4.32 -6.47
CA HIS A 236 3.31 -5.75 -6.22
C HIS A 236 4.26 -6.56 -7.10
N ASN A 237 4.25 -6.38 -8.42
CA ASN A 237 5.03 -7.19 -9.35
C ASN A 237 6.54 -7.13 -9.07
N ARG A 238 7.07 -5.96 -8.73
CA ARG A 238 8.47 -5.80 -8.33
C ARG A 238 8.76 -6.11 -6.87
N ARG A 239 7.74 -6.48 -6.09
CA ARG A 239 7.80 -6.76 -4.64
C ARG A 239 8.53 -5.64 -3.90
N ARG A 240 8.16 -4.39 -4.19
CA ARG A 240 8.90 -3.21 -3.76
C ARG A 240 7.99 -2.12 -3.22
N LEU A 241 8.27 -1.71 -1.99
CA LEU A 241 7.67 -0.55 -1.35
C LEU A 241 8.69 0.59 -1.35
N VAL A 242 8.29 1.79 -1.81
CA VAL A 242 9.09 3.01 -1.63
C VAL A 242 8.24 4.06 -0.91
N ALA A 243 8.73 4.61 0.20
CA ALA A 243 8.02 5.61 0.99
C ALA A 243 8.88 6.84 1.26
N GLN A 244 8.30 8.04 1.18
CA GLN A 244 9.01 9.31 1.40
C GLN A 244 9.34 9.61 2.87
N ASP A 245 8.76 8.84 3.79
CA ASP A 245 8.84 9.04 5.24
C ASP A 245 8.71 7.70 5.99
N LEU A 246 9.12 7.73 7.25
CA LEU A 246 9.00 6.64 8.23
C LEU A 246 7.65 6.67 8.98
N GLY A 247 6.69 7.47 8.52
CA GLY A 247 5.42 7.72 9.18
C GLY A 247 4.24 7.22 8.35
N ALA A 248 3.18 8.03 8.27
CA ALA A 248 1.91 7.68 7.66
C ALA A 248 2.05 7.02 6.28
N THR A 249 2.97 7.48 5.43
CA THR A 249 3.19 6.88 4.11
C THR A 249 3.67 5.43 4.22
N LEU A 250 4.72 5.16 5.00
CA LEU A 250 5.24 3.81 5.18
C LEU A 250 4.16 2.89 5.77
N ARG A 251 3.43 3.37 6.78
CA ARG A 251 2.36 2.61 7.45
C ARG A 251 1.28 2.20 6.45
N HIS A 252 0.86 3.12 5.59
CA HIS A 252 -0.12 2.89 4.53
C HIS A 252 0.36 1.80 3.56
N GLU A 253 1.53 1.99 2.96
CA GLU A 253 2.05 1.06 1.96
C GLU A 253 2.41 -0.32 2.55
N LEU A 254 2.77 -0.39 3.83
CA LEU A 254 2.99 -1.66 4.52
C LEU A 254 1.71 -2.50 4.59
N ILE A 255 0.55 -1.87 4.83
CA ILE A 255 -0.72 -2.59 4.78
C ILE A 255 -1.00 -3.09 3.37
N HIS A 256 -0.68 -2.33 2.31
CA HIS A 256 -0.78 -2.84 0.94
C HIS A 256 0.08 -4.08 0.72
N VAL A 257 1.32 -4.11 1.24
CA VAL A 257 2.16 -5.32 1.18
C VAL A 257 1.47 -6.53 1.80
N LEU A 258 0.93 -6.37 3.01
CA LEU A 258 0.27 -7.46 3.73
C LEU A 258 -1.03 -7.86 3.05
N HIS A 259 -1.85 -6.88 2.65
CA HIS A 259 -3.13 -7.12 2.01
C HIS A 259 -2.96 -7.81 0.65
N TRP A 260 -1.95 -7.44 -0.14
CA TRP A 260 -1.63 -8.15 -1.38
C TRP A 260 -1.24 -9.61 -1.15
N ARG A 261 -0.53 -9.92 -0.07
CA ARG A 261 -0.25 -11.33 0.27
C ARG A 261 -1.54 -12.09 0.54
N ASP A 262 -2.47 -11.51 1.28
CA ASP A 262 -3.77 -12.13 1.55
C ASP A 262 -4.59 -12.32 0.26
N MET A 263 -4.72 -11.25 -0.53
CA MET A 263 -5.40 -11.26 -1.82
C MET A 263 -4.85 -12.31 -2.79
N SER A 264 -3.52 -12.44 -2.88
CA SER A 264 -2.87 -13.48 -3.70
C SER A 264 -3.19 -14.89 -3.21
N ARG A 265 -3.28 -15.12 -1.89
CA ARG A 265 -3.66 -16.43 -1.33
C ARG A 265 -5.11 -16.80 -1.62
N LEU A 266 -5.98 -15.80 -1.56
CA LEU A 266 -7.41 -15.96 -1.81
C LEU A 266 -7.72 -15.99 -3.31
N GLY A 267 -6.81 -15.54 -4.17
CA GLY A 267 -7.06 -15.35 -5.60
C GLY A 267 -8.06 -14.22 -5.87
N GLN A 268 -8.10 -13.21 -5.00
CA GLN A 268 -9.10 -12.13 -5.02
C GLN A 268 -8.45 -10.78 -5.33
N GLN A 269 -9.18 -9.91 -6.03
CA GLN A 269 -8.81 -8.50 -6.24
C GLN A 269 -9.83 -7.63 -5.56
N HIS A 270 -9.47 -7.05 -4.41
CA HIS A 270 -10.46 -6.43 -3.53
C HIS A 270 -10.90 -5.05 -4.02
N ALA A 271 -12.10 -4.60 -3.61
CA ALA A 271 -12.61 -3.29 -3.99
C ALA A 271 -11.68 -2.14 -3.54
N PRO A 272 -11.53 -1.06 -4.33
CA PRO A 272 -10.63 0.06 -4.02
C PRO A 272 -10.85 0.68 -2.64
N TRP A 273 -12.11 0.90 -2.25
CA TRP A 273 -12.44 1.48 -0.94
C TRP A 273 -12.04 0.56 0.22
N ILE A 274 -11.94 -0.76 0.00
CA ILE A 274 -11.48 -1.70 1.01
C ILE A 274 -9.96 -1.62 1.12
N GLN A 275 -9.25 -1.74 -0.01
CA GLN A 275 -7.78 -1.64 -0.04
C GLN A 275 -7.31 -0.34 0.62
N GLU A 276 -7.85 0.80 0.17
CA GLU A 276 -7.42 2.11 0.64
C GLU A 276 -7.98 2.47 2.01
N GLY A 277 -9.16 1.97 2.36
CA GLY A 277 -9.73 2.13 3.69
C GLY A 277 -8.93 1.40 4.76
N LEU A 278 -8.48 0.17 4.48
CA LEU A 278 -7.64 -0.61 5.39
C LEU A 278 -6.24 0.00 5.52
N ALA A 279 -5.61 0.37 4.39
CA ALA A 279 -4.27 0.96 4.40
C ALA A 279 -4.22 2.30 5.15
N SER A 280 -5.20 3.17 4.91
CA SER A 280 -5.26 4.47 5.58
C SER A 280 -5.69 4.41 7.05
N LEU A 281 -6.23 3.29 7.53
CA LEU A 281 -6.68 3.16 8.91
C LEU A 281 -5.52 3.36 9.90
N VAL A 282 -4.35 2.76 9.61
CA VAL A 282 -3.16 2.79 10.46
C VAL A 282 -2.21 3.96 10.18
N GLU A 283 -2.57 4.90 9.29
CA GLU A 283 -1.75 6.11 9.04
C GLU A 283 -1.53 6.91 10.33
N ASP A 284 -2.59 7.05 11.12
CA ASP A 284 -2.62 7.76 12.39
C ASP A 284 -3.15 6.82 13.48
N TYR A 285 -2.29 6.53 14.44
CA TYR A 285 -2.60 5.71 15.61
C TYR A 285 -1.93 6.28 16.86
N ASP A 286 -2.41 5.84 18.01
CA ASP A 286 -1.70 5.95 19.28
C ASP A 286 -1.43 4.55 19.85
N LEU A 287 -0.55 4.48 20.85
CA LEU A 287 -0.27 3.24 21.57
C LEU A 287 -0.98 3.27 22.92
N GLU A 288 -1.87 2.30 23.15
CA GLU A 288 -2.53 2.08 24.44
C GLU A 288 -2.06 0.73 25.00
N ASP A 289 -1.38 0.75 26.16
CA ASP A 289 -0.78 -0.44 26.77
C ASP A 289 0.10 -1.28 25.80
N GLY A 290 0.80 -0.59 24.88
CA GLY A 290 1.66 -1.18 23.87
C GLY A 290 0.92 -1.69 22.62
N TRP A 291 -0.40 -1.51 22.54
CA TRP A 291 -1.22 -1.88 21.39
C TRP A 291 -1.52 -0.69 20.50
N LEU A 292 -1.45 -0.92 19.19
CA LEU A 292 -1.83 0.06 18.17
C LEU A 292 -3.34 0.29 18.18
N VAL A 293 -3.73 1.55 18.37
CA VAL A 293 -5.13 2.01 18.31
C VAL A 293 -5.25 3.09 17.24
N PRO A 294 -5.88 2.79 16.08
CA PRO A 294 -6.19 3.80 15.06
C PRO A 294 -7.06 4.94 15.63
N VAL A 295 -6.71 6.18 15.33
CA VAL A 295 -7.38 7.37 15.88
C VAL A 295 -7.99 8.27 14.80
N PRO A 296 -8.88 9.22 15.12
CA PRO A 296 -9.28 10.27 14.19
C PRO A 296 -8.08 11.05 13.64
N SER A 297 -8.16 11.48 12.38
CA SER A 297 -7.08 12.26 11.74
C SER A 297 -7.65 13.39 10.88
N TRP A 298 -6.77 14.15 10.22
CA TRP A 298 -7.17 15.19 9.26
C TRP A 298 -8.08 14.64 8.15
N ARG A 299 -8.02 13.34 7.85
CA ARG A 299 -8.97 12.67 6.97
C ARG A 299 -10.38 12.62 7.57
N THR A 300 -10.51 12.39 8.87
CA THR A 300 -11.80 12.44 9.58
C THR A 300 -12.45 13.82 9.40
N ASN A 301 -11.68 14.90 9.50
CA ASN A 301 -12.17 16.25 9.28
C ASN A 301 -12.72 16.47 7.87
N ILE A 302 -12.12 15.86 6.83
CA ILE A 302 -12.65 15.89 5.46
C ILE A 302 -14.05 15.28 5.42
N VAL A 303 -14.22 14.10 6.00
CA VAL A 303 -15.51 13.38 6.00
C VAL A 303 -16.55 14.14 6.81
N LYS A 304 -16.19 14.66 8.00
CA LYS A 304 -17.08 15.49 8.82
C LYS A 304 -17.57 16.73 8.07
N ARG A 305 -16.67 17.51 7.46
CA ARG A 305 -17.05 18.68 6.65
C ARG A 305 -17.96 18.33 5.46
N LEU A 306 -17.77 17.14 4.86
CA LEU A 306 -18.66 16.65 3.81
C LEU A 306 -20.03 16.22 4.37
N ASN A 307 -20.07 15.63 5.56
CA ASN A 307 -21.31 15.29 6.25
C ASN A 307 -22.11 16.55 6.63
N ASP A 308 -21.45 17.52 7.28
CA ASP A 308 -22.04 18.79 7.73
C ASP A 308 -22.62 19.62 6.57
N SER A 309 -22.04 19.48 5.37
CA SER A 309 -22.50 20.17 4.16
C SER A 309 -23.43 19.34 3.28
N ASP A 310 -23.87 18.17 3.74
CA ASP A 310 -24.71 17.22 3.00
C ASP A 310 -24.16 16.86 1.60
N ARG A 311 -22.82 16.77 1.51
CA ARG A 311 -22.08 16.42 0.27
C ARG A 311 -21.33 15.09 0.38
N LEU A 312 -21.51 14.37 1.47
CA LEU A 312 -20.90 13.06 1.68
C LEU A 312 -21.55 12.03 0.75
N THR A 313 -20.73 11.36 -0.05
CA THR A 313 -21.17 10.31 -0.97
C THR A 313 -21.82 9.16 -0.19
N PRO A 314 -22.97 8.63 -0.60
CA PRO A 314 -23.51 7.40 -0.02
C PRO A 314 -22.52 6.22 -0.14
N ILE A 315 -22.51 5.34 0.87
CA ILE A 315 -21.61 4.19 0.99
C ILE A 315 -21.79 3.22 -0.18
N ASP A 316 -23.01 2.99 -0.67
CA ASP A 316 -23.27 2.13 -1.83
C ASP A 316 -22.57 2.65 -3.10
N ARG A 317 -22.56 3.97 -3.30
CA ARG A 317 -21.87 4.63 -4.42
C ARG A 317 -20.35 4.61 -4.23
N LEU A 318 -19.86 4.76 -3.01
CA LEU A 318 -18.43 4.60 -2.71
C LEU A 318 -17.99 3.16 -3.06
N ALA A 319 -18.73 2.16 -2.59
CA ALA A 319 -18.43 0.75 -2.80
C ALA A 319 -18.45 0.35 -4.29
N ALA A 320 -19.34 0.94 -5.06
CA ALA A 320 -19.45 0.72 -6.51
C ALA A 320 -18.43 1.50 -7.36
N THR A 321 -17.52 2.27 -6.75
CA THR A 321 -16.55 3.08 -7.52
C THR A 321 -15.40 2.19 -8.03
N PRO A 322 -15.18 2.09 -9.35
CA PRO A 322 -14.06 1.33 -9.91
C PRO A 322 -12.72 2.05 -9.67
N MET A 323 -11.62 1.30 -9.73
CA MET A 323 -10.28 1.77 -9.37
C MET A 323 -9.85 3.03 -10.14
N ASP A 324 -10.02 3.04 -11.46
CA ASP A 324 -9.68 4.18 -12.32
C ASP A 324 -10.34 5.49 -11.85
N ARG A 325 -11.62 5.43 -11.51
CA ARG A 325 -12.37 6.56 -10.99
C ARG A 325 -12.02 6.88 -9.54
N PHE A 326 -11.67 5.87 -8.74
CA PHE A 326 -11.28 6.02 -7.34
C PHE A 326 -9.98 6.83 -7.19
N VAL A 327 -9.03 6.66 -8.12
CA VAL A 327 -7.78 7.41 -8.05
C VAL A 327 -7.90 8.78 -8.74
N MET A 328 -8.74 8.92 -9.77
CA MET A 328 -8.85 10.17 -10.55
C MET A 328 -9.86 11.20 -10.01
N SER A 329 -10.94 10.78 -9.34
CA SER A 329 -12.09 11.66 -9.06
C SER A 329 -12.23 12.05 -7.58
N ARG A 330 -11.59 13.16 -7.18
CA ARG A 330 -11.55 13.66 -5.79
C ARG A 330 -10.91 12.63 -4.83
N PRO A 331 -9.69 12.14 -5.12
CA PRO A 331 -9.07 11.04 -4.38
C PRO A 331 -9.13 11.31 -2.88
N LEU A 332 -8.65 12.46 -2.39
CA LEU A 332 -8.64 12.77 -0.94
C LEU A 332 -9.96 12.49 -0.21
N ALA A 333 -11.11 12.77 -0.83
CA ALA A 333 -12.42 12.52 -0.22
C ALA A 333 -12.76 11.01 -0.19
N GLN A 334 -12.41 10.27 -1.24
CA GLN A 334 -12.63 8.82 -1.32
C GLN A 334 -11.75 8.07 -0.32
N TYR A 335 -10.45 8.39 -0.23
CA TYR A 335 -9.55 7.84 0.79
C TYR A 335 -10.08 8.16 2.19
N ALA A 336 -10.43 9.42 2.45
CA ALA A 336 -10.92 9.84 3.76
C ALA A 336 -12.22 9.12 4.17
N GLN A 337 -13.18 9.00 3.25
CA GLN A 337 -14.43 8.30 3.53
C GLN A 337 -14.22 6.80 3.72
N SER A 338 -13.39 6.17 2.89
CA SER A 338 -13.05 4.75 3.00
C SER A 338 -12.42 4.43 4.36
N ARG A 339 -11.46 5.26 4.78
CA ARG A 339 -10.88 5.20 6.13
C ARG A 339 -11.94 5.28 7.21
N ALA A 340 -12.86 6.24 7.10
CA ALA A 340 -13.88 6.46 8.11
C ALA A 340 -14.88 5.29 8.19
N VAL A 341 -15.17 4.59 7.09
CA VAL A 341 -15.97 3.35 7.14
C VAL A 341 -15.22 2.23 7.89
N MET A 342 -13.91 2.08 7.67
CA MET A 342 -13.12 1.08 8.42
C MET A 342 -13.00 1.43 9.90
N LEU A 343 -12.85 2.72 10.21
CA LEU A 343 -12.84 3.21 11.60
C LEU A 343 -14.20 3.00 12.28
N PHE A 344 -15.31 3.17 11.57
CA PHE A 344 -16.67 2.88 12.06
C PHE A 344 -16.87 1.40 12.41
N LEU A 345 -16.33 0.50 11.59
CA LEU A 345 -16.31 -0.93 11.86
C LEU A 345 -15.42 -1.27 13.05
N LEU A 346 -14.25 -0.63 13.16
CA LEU A 346 -13.33 -0.83 14.27
C LEU A 346 -13.93 -0.41 15.61
N ASP A 347 -14.54 0.79 15.66
CA ASP A 347 -15.25 1.33 16.82
C ASP A 347 -16.35 0.39 17.35
N ARG A 348 -16.94 -0.42 16.46
CA ARG A 348 -17.97 -1.42 16.79
C ARG A 348 -17.42 -2.81 17.10
N GLY A 349 -16.11 -3.02 17.03
CA GLY A 349 -15.49 -4.34 17.13
C GLY A 349 -15.87 -5.27 15.98
N LYS A 350 -16.23 -4.71 14.82
CA LYS A 350 -16.78 -5.43 13.65
C LYS A 350 -15.81 -5.54 12.48
N LEU A 351 -14.64 -4.91 12.54
CA LEU A 351 -13.67 -4.90 11.44
C LEU A 351 -13.26 -6.30 10.98
N SER A 352 -12.86 -7.18 11.90
CA SER A 352 -12.44 -8.55 11.58
C SER A 352 -13.58 -9.42 11.06
N GLU A 353 -14.78 -9.24 11.62
CA GLU A 353 -15.98 -9.94 11.15
C GLU A 353 -16.37 -9.49 9.75
N PHE A 354 -16.26 -8.19 9.46
CA PHE A 354 -16.49 -7.64 8.12
C PHE A 354 -15.50 -8.22 7.11
N TYR A 355 -14.20 -8.16 7.42
CA TYR A 355 -13.18 -8.61 6.48
C TYR A 355 -13.35 -10.09 6.14
N ARG A 356 -13.57 -10.95 7.15
CA ARG A 356 -13.87 -12.37 6.95
C ARG A 356 -15.14 -12.59 6.14
N ALA A 357 -16.23 -11.90 6.48
CA ALA A 357 -17.49 -12.04 5.74
C ALA A 357 -17.35 -11.57 4.28
N TYR A 358 -16.51 -10.58 4.02
CA TYR A 358 -16.22 -10.10 2.68
C TYR A 358 -15.41 -11.11 1.88
N THR A 359 -14.31 -11.63 2.41
CA THR A 359 -13.46 -12.61 1.70
C THR A 359 -14.18 -13.94 1.46
N GLU A 360 -15.04 -14.38 2.39
CA GLU A 360 -15.88 -15.59 2.24
C GLU A 360 -16.98 -15.44 1.18
N SER A 361 -17.43 -14.22 0.90
CA SER A 361 -18.54 -13.94 -0.04
C SER A 361 -18.13 -13.12 -1.26
N PHE A 362 -16.82 -13.02 -1.52
CA PHE A 362 -16.24 -12.19 -2.55
C PHE A 362 -16.82 -12.47 -3.94
N ASP A 363 -17.02 -13.75 -4.28
CA ASP A 363 -17.56 -14.16 -5.59
C ASP A 363 -19.01 -13.70 -5.81
N ASP A 364 -19.79 -13.52 -4.75
CA ASP A 364 -21.18 -13.06 -4.82
C ASP A 364 -21.27 -11.53 -4.89
N ASP A 365 -20.40 -10.82 -4.16
CA ASP A 365 -20.33 -9.36 -4.14
C ASP A 365 -18.87 -8.86 -3.96
N PRO A 366 -18.14 -8.65 -5.07
CA PRO A 366 -16.79 -8.11 -5.04
C PRO A 366 -16.68 -6.68 -4.50
N THR A 367 -17.81 -5.96 -4.36
CA THR A 367 -17.80 -4.60 -3.80
C THR A 367 -17.72 -4.59 -2.28
N GLY A 368 -18.09 -5.70 -1.63
CA GLY A 368 -18.15 -5.84 -0.17
C GLY A 368 -19.33 -5.13 0.52
N LEU A 369 -20.25 -4.52 -0.23
CA LEU A 369 -21.41 -3.83 0.34
C LEU A 369 -22.36 -4.78 1.08
N ALA A 370 -22.63 -5.95 0.51
CA ALA A 370 -23.46 -6.97 1.12
C ALA A 370 -22.81 -7.53 2.39
N ALA A 371 -21.49 -7.72 2.38
CA ALA A 371 -20.74 -8.12 3.57
C ALA A 371 -20.85 -7.08 4.69
N LEU A 372 -20.65 -5.79 4.37
CA LEU A 372 -20.79 -4.68 5.30
C LEU A 372 -22.17 -4.66 5.99
N ARG A 373 -23.24 -4.75 5.20
CA ARG A 373 -24.62 -4.76 5.70
C ARG A 373 -24.93 -5.97 6.57
N ARG A 374 -24.45 -7.16 6.18
CA ARG A 374 -24.63 -8.39 6.97
C ARG A 374 -23.91 -8.33 8.31
N THR A 375 -22.65 -7.88 8.33
CA THR A 375 -21.84 -7.78 9.55
C THR A 375 -22.45 -6.82 10.58
N LEU A 376 -23.03 -5.73 10.10
CA LEU A 376 -23.69 -4.72 10.94
C LEU A 376 -25.16 -5.03 11.24
N ALA A 377 -25.75 -6.01 10.56
CA ALA A 377 -27.18 -6.31 10.57
C ALA A 377 -28.04 -5.06 10.28
N MET A 378 -27.65 -4.29 9.25
CA MET A 378 -28.30 -3.04 8.86
C MET A 378 -28.69 -3.02 7.38
N GLU A 379 -29.90 -2.55 7.09
CA GLU A 379 -30.28 -2.20 5.73
C GLU A 379 -29.59 -0.90 5.29
N GLN A 380 -29.56 -0.61 3.98
CA GLN A 380 -28.80 0.53 3.43
C GLN A 380 -29.15 1.87 4.12
N GLY A 381 -30.44 2.15 4.32
CA GLY A 381 -30.86 3.40 4.96
C GLY A 381 -30.48 3.50 6.44
N GLU A 382 -30.49 2.36 7.16
CA GLU A 382 -30.08 2.30 8.56
C GLU A 382 -28.56 2.46 8.70
N LEU A 383 -27.80 1.82 7.81
CA LEU A 383 -26.35 1.96 7.71
C LEU A 383 -25.95 3.42 7.48
N GLU A 384 -26.53 4.09 6.47
CA GLU A 384 -26.25 5.50 6.18
C GLU A 384 -26.53 6.39 7.39
N LYS A 385 -27.68 6.19 8.03
CA LYS A 385 -28.07 6.98 9.19
C LYS A 385 -27.10 6.76 10.36
N ALA A 386 -26.84 5.50 10.73
CA ALA A 386 -25.97 5.15 11.85
C ALA A 386 -24.52 5.61 11.62
N TYR A 387 -24.03 5.51 10.38
CA TYR A 387 -22.71 6.00 10.00
C TYR A 387 -22.59 7.52 10.16
N ARG A 388 -23.57 8.28 9.66
CA ARG A 388 -23.57 9.75 9.75
C ARG A 388 -23.73 10.25 11.18
N GLU A 389 -24.62 9.64 11.95
CA GLU A 389 -24.78 9.95 13.39
C GLU A 389 -23.48 9.69 14.15
N TRP A 390 -22.75 8.60 13.83
CA TRP A 390 -21.44 8.33 14.41
C TRP A 390 -20.37 9.32 13.96
N LEU A 391 -20.36 9.75 12.70
CA LEU A 391 -19.43 10.78 12.24
C LEU A 391 -19.59 12.09 13.03
N ASP A 392 -20.81 12.43 13.43
CA ASP A 392 -21.08 13.62 14.23
C ASP A 392 -20.50 13.52 15.64
N THR A 393 -20.35 12.30 16.20
CA THR A 393 -19.75 12.10 17.53
C THR A 393 -18.22 12.23 17.55
N LEU A 394 -17.56 12.10 16.40
CA LEU A 394 -16.10 12.20 16.33
C LEU A 394 -15.61 13.65 16.54
N PRO A 395 -14.47 13.86 17.21
CA PRO A 395 -13.88 15.19 17.29
C PRO A 395 -13.31 15.63 15.94
N MET A 396 -13.25 16.94 15.70
CA MET A 396 -12.32 17.51 14.72
C MET A 396 -10.92 17.48 15.32
N VAL A 397 -9.91 17.13 14.53
CA VAL A 397 -8.50 17.17 14.97
C VAL A 397 -7.80 18.43 14.47
N ALA A 398 -6.71 18.83 15.12
CA ALA A 398 -5.86 19.91 14.64
C ALA A 398 -5.24 19.56 13.27
N GLU A 399 -5.34 20.47 12.29
CA GLU A 399 -4.75 20.29 10.95
C GLU A 399 -3.59 21.24 10.73
N THR A 400 -3.60 22.36 11.44
CA THR A 400 -2.66 23.45 11.30
C THR A 400 -2.11 23.83 12.66
N GLY A 401 -0.95 24.48 12.67
CA GLY A 401 -0.43 25.02 13.91
C GLY A 401 -1.45 25.94 14.61
N THR A 402 -2.24 26.72 13.87
CA THR A 402 -3.23 27.64 14.46
C THR A 402 -4.32 26.97 15.27
N ASP A 403 -4.54 25.67 15.08
CA ASP A 403 -5.49 24.88 15.86
C ASP A 403 -4.93 24.45 17.22
N LEU A 404 -3.62 24.60 17.46
CA LEU A 404 -2.95 24.12 18.67
C LEU A 404 -3.13 25.07 19.86
N PRO A 405 -3.50 24.55 21.04
CA PRO A 405 -3.57 25.35 22.27
C PRO A 405 -2.18 25.78 22.75
N ALA A 406 -1.17 24.92 22.55
CA ALA A 406 0.19 25.12 22.98
C ALA A 406 1.19 25.05 21.82
N THR A 407 2.38 25.61 22.01
CA THR A 407 3.44 25.62 20.99
C THR A 407 4.83 25.45 21.57
N LEU A 408 5.72 24.86 20.77
CA LEU A 408 7.14 24.82 21.05
C LEU A 408 7.81 26.19 20.92
N GLY A 409 7.15 27.20 20.31
CA GLY A 409 7.70 28.55 20.17
C GLY A 409 8.94 28.64 19.27
N ILE A 410 9.01 27.80 18.25
CA ILE A 410 10.12 27.68 17.30
C ILE A 410 9.59 27.65 15.88
N GLU A 411 10.45 27.92 14.90
CA GLU A 411 10.11 27.77 13.48
C GLU A 411 10.52 26.36 13.00
N ILE A 412 9.60 25.71 12.30
CA ILE A 412 9.73 24.33 11.87
C ILE A 412 9.22 24.14 10.44
N GLU A 413 9.75 23.12 9.76
CA GLU A 413 9.30 22.66 8.44
C GLU A 413 9.33 21.13 8.36
N ASN A 414 8.73 20.55 7.31
CA ASN A 414 8.87 19.12 7.04
C ASN A 414 10.36 18.76 6.89
N GLY A 415 10.79 17.75 7.64
CA GLY A 415 12.18 17.28 7.59
C GLY A 415 12.42 16.27 6.46
N THR A 416 13.37 15.38 6.68
CA THR A 416 13.90 14.46 5.65
C THR A 416 13.11 13.17 5.48
N GLY A 417 12.02 12.99 6.24
CA GLY A 417 11.18 11.79 6.24
C GLY A 417 11.10 11.08 7.60
N ASP A 418 11.90 11.51 8.58
CA ASP A 418 12.00 10.87 9.90
C ASP A 418 11.77 11.82 11.07
N GLY A 419 11.23 13.01 10.79
CA GLY A 419 10.99 14.03 11.80
C GLY A 419 10.77 15.43 11.21
N VAL A 420 10.44 16.36 12.09
CA VAL A 420 10.21 17.78 11.76
C VAL A 420 11.49 18.58 11.96
N ARG A 421 11.90 19.37 10.97
CA ARG A 421 13.15 20.12 11.00
C ARG A 421 12.97 21.49 11.64
N VAL A 422 13.88 21.85 12.55
CA VAL A 422 13.96 23.18 13.16
C VAL A 422 14.67 24.15 12.23
N THR A 423 14.00 25.21 11.80
CA THR A 423 14.53 26.23 10.88
C THR A 423 14.88 27.53 11.57
N GLY A 424 14.24 27.84 12.69
CA GLY A 424 14.44 29.09 13.42
C GLY A 424 14.19 28.96 14.91
N LEU A 425 14.97 29.70 15.70
CA LEU A 425 14.90 29.72 17.16
C LEU A 425 14.86 31.16 17.65
N PRO A 426 13.67 31.68 18.04
CA PRO A 426 13.57 32.97 18.70
C PRO A 426 14.41 33.05 19.98
N PRO A 427 14.79 34.26 20.46
CA PRO A 427 15.57 34.43 21.68
C PRO A 427 15.00 33.66 22.88
N GLY A 428 15.85 33.01 23.67
CA GLY A 428 15.43 32.18 24.82
C GLY A 428 14.96 30.76 24.46
N SER A 429 14.62 30.49 23.18
CA SER A 429 14.09 29.18 22.77
C SER A 429 15.13 28.07 22.83
N ARG A 430 16.41 28.40 22.60
CA ARG A 430 17.49 27.42 22.67
C ARG A 430 17.73 26.93 24.09
N GLU A 431 17.78 27.82 25.08
CA GLU A 431 17.92 27.41 26.48
C GLU A 431 16.71 26.59 26.94
N ARG A 432 15.49 26.98 26.54
CA ARG A 432 14.26 26.27 26.92
C ARG A 432 14.11 24.91 26.26
N THR A 433 14.44 24.78 24.98
CA THR A 433 14.16 23.55 24.21
C THR A 433 15.36 22.60 24.10
N GLY A 434 16.58 23.09 24.32
CA GLY A 434 17.80 22.34 24.01
C GLY A 434 18.10 22.17 22.51
N LEU A 435 17.18 22.61 21.63
CA LEU A 435 17.28 22.44 20.19
C LEU A 435 18.26 23.43 19.55
N ARG A 436 18.71 23.10 18.34
CA ARG A 436 19.51 23.97 17.48
C ARG A 436 18.86 24.02 16.10
N ILE A 437 19.12 25.09 15.35
CA ILE A 437 18.75 25.14 13.93
C ILE A 437 19.38 23.95 13.21
N GLY A 438 18.56 23.25 12.42
CA GLY A 438 18.91 22.00 11.74
C GLY A 438 18.77 20.74 12.59
N SER A 439 18.28 20.83 13.84
CA SER A 439 17.79 19.65 14.57
C SER A 439 16.49 19.12 13.93
N PHE A 440 16.21 17.84 14.13
CA PHE A 440 14.97 17.17 13.77
C PHE A 440 14.29 16.68 15.04
N ILE A 441 13.02 17.04 15.25
CA ILE A 441 12.18 16.51 16.31
C ILE A 441 11.55 15.22 15.78
N THR A 442 11.75 14.12 16.51
CA THR A 442 11.36 12.77 16.06
C THR A 442 10.27 12.14 16.91
N ALA A 443 10.08 12.61 18.16
CA ALA A 443 8.96 12.23 19.01
C ALA A 443 8.70 13.26 20.13
N ILE A 444 7.50 13.20 20.71
CA ILE A 444 7.09 13.94 21.91
C ILE A 444 6.50 12.95 22.92
N ASN A 445 7.06 12.87 24.13
CA ASN A 445 6.70 11.87 25.14
C ASN A 445 6.68 10.43 24.59
N GLY A 446 7.62 10.11 23.71
CA GLY A 446 7.70 8.80 23.05
C GLY A 446 6.72 8.59 21.89
N ARG A 447 5.75 9.48 21.67
CA ARG A 447 4.86 9.43 20.49
C ARG A 447 5.61 9.95 19.26
N PRO A 448 5.75 9.15 18.18
CA PRO A 448 6.45 9.58 16.97
C PRO A 448 5.88 10.86 16.38
N THR A 449 6.76 11.69 15.79
CA THR A 449 6.39 12.90 15.05
C THR A 449 7.19 12.97 13.75
N ARG A 450 6.88 12.07 12.82
CA ARG A 450 7.63 11.83 11.57
C ARG A 450 7.46 12.95 10.53
N ASP A 451 6.34 13.67 10.60
CA ASP A 451 6.05 14.83 9.78
C ASP A 451 5.30 15.94 10.55
N LEU A 452 5.01 17.05 9.87
CA LEU A 452 4.29 18.17 10.47
C LEU A 452 2.86 17.83 10.90
N SER A 453 2.14 17.00 10.15
CA SER A 453 0.76 16.63 10.46
C SER A 453 0.70 15.80 11.74
N GLU A 454 1.61 14.84 11.87
CA GLU A 454 1.73 14.01 13.08
C GLU A 454 2.21 14.83 14.28
N LEU A 455 3.17 15.76 14.08
CA LEU A 455 3.58 16.68 15.15
C LEU A 455 2.42 17.56 15.62
N ILE A 456 1.60 18.08 14.70
CA ILE A 456 0.41 18.88 15.05
C ILE A 456 -0.59 18.01 15.82
N ARG A 457 -0.90 16.80 15.34
CA ARG A 457 -1.80 15.87 16.03
C ARG A 457 -1.31 15.54 17.44
N VAL A 458 -0.03 15.23 17.62
CA VAL A 458 0.52 14.90 18.94
C VAL A 458 0.52 16.12 19.85
N LEU A 459 0.89 17.31 19.35
CA LEU A 459 0.89 18.54 20.14
C LEU A 459 -0.52 19.01 20.55
N SER A 460 -1.58 18.63 19.84
CA SER A 460 -2.94 19.08 20.17
C SER A 460 -3.45 18.53 21.49
N ASP A 461 -2.83 17.47 22.02
CA ASP A 461 -3.23 16.84 23.28
C ASP A 461 -2.63 17.51 24.52
N TYR A 462 -1.77 18.53 24.34
CA TYR A 462 -1.07 19.19 25.43
C TYR A 462 -1.48 20.64 25.62
N LEU A 463 -1.48 21.11 26.87
CA LEU A 463 -1.84 22.48 27.22
C LEU A 463 -0.61 23.37 27.49
N PRO A 464 -0.76 24.70 27.41
CA PRO A 464 0.30 25.63 27.80
C PRO A 464 0.77 25.40 29.25
N GLY A 465 2.08 25.44 29.47
CA GLY A 465 2.71 25.21 30.77
C GLY A 465 2.98 23.74 31.10
N GLU A 466 2.49 22.79 30.29
CA GLU A 466 2.87 21.39 30.42
C GLU A 466 4.30 21.17 29.95
N SER A 467 5.02 20.27 30.65
CA SER A 467 6.36 19.83 30.26
C SER A 467 6.27 18.53 29.46
N VAL A 468 6.98 18.50 28.33
CA VAL A 468 7.09 17.31 27.48
C VAL A 468 8.55 16.96 27.22
N THR A 469 8.83 15.66 27.12
CA THR A 469 10.10 15.15 26.65
C THR A 469 10.12 15.19 25.12
N LEU A 470 11.03 15.97 24.53
CA LEU A 470 11.30 15.94 23.10
C LEU A 470 12.42 14.95 22.79
N SER A 471 12.14 13.97 21.93
CA SER A 471 13.20 13.20 21.27
C SER A 471 13.60 13.95 20.01
N HIS A 472 14.91 14.19 19.84
CA HIS A 472 15.41 14.93 18.71
C HIS A 472 16.79 14.46 18.28
N ARG A 473 17.13 14.69 17.01
CA ARG A 473 18.47 14.41 16.49
C ARG A 473 19.07 15.60 15.76
N ARG A 474 20.40 15.66 15.71
CA ARG A 474 21.14 16.58 14.84
C ARG A 474 22.25 15.81 14.14
N GLY A 475 22.11 15.66 12.83
CA GLY A 475 22.85 14.62 12.11
C GLY A 475 22.45 13.24 12.65
N ARG A 476 23.43 12.46 13.10
CA ARG A 476 23.24 11.10 13.65
C ARG A 476 23.21 11.05 15.18
N VAL A 477 23.33 12.20 15.84
CA VAL A 477 23.34 12.27 17.31
C VAL A 477 21.91 12.49 17.78
N HIS A 478 21.40 11.51 18.52
CA HIS A 478 20.09 11.54 19.19
C HIS A 478 20.25 12.03 20.62
N ALA A 479 19.25 12.78 21.09
CA ALA A 479 19.17 13.28 22.45
C ALA A 479 17.71 13.50 22.83
N THR A 480 17.48 13.66 24.13
CA THR A 480 16.20 14.10 24.66
C THR A 480 16.36 15.42 25.41
N SER A 481 15.29 16.21 25.43
CA SER A 481 15.20 17.43 26.23
C SER A 481 13.81 17.59 26.85
N GLU A 482 13.76 18.12 28.07
CA GLU A 482 12.49 18.51 28.70
C GLU A 482 12.14 19.94 28.29
N VAL A 483 10.91 20.14 27.82
CA VAL A 483 10.47 21.43 27.29
C VAL A 483 9.11 21.80 27.83
N GLU A 484 9.03 22.96 28.47
CA GLU A 484 7.76 23.58 28.83
C GLU A 484 7.12 24.22 27.59
N LEU A 485 5.86 23.86 27.33
CA LEU A 485 5.08 24.36 26.20
C LEU A 485 4.56 25.77 26.47
N LEU A 486 4.61 26.61 25.44
CA LEU A 486 4.17 28.00 25.54
C LEU A 486 2.71 28.15 25.09
N PRO A 487 1.97 29.15 25.62
CA PRO A 487 0.69 29.53 25.03
C PRO A 487 0.90 30.05 23.62
N ARG A 488 0.00 29.68 22.71
CA ARG A 488 -0.03 30.27 21.37
C ARG A 488 -0.49 31.73 21.48
N LYS A 489 0.29 32.63 20.87
CA LYS A 489 0.02 34.08 20.86
C LYS A 489 -0.86 34.48 19.69
#